data_AF-A0A914DDQ0-F1
#
_entry.id   AF-A0A914DDQ0-F1
#
_cell.length_a   1.000
_cell.length_b   1.000
_cell.length_c   1.000
_cell.angle_alpha   90.00
_cell.angle_beta   90.00
_cell.angle_gamma   90.00
#
_symmetry.space_group_name_H-M   'P 1'
#
loop_
_entity.id
_entity.type
_entity.pdbx_description
1 polymer ?
#
loop_
_entity_poly.entity_id
_entity_poly.type
_entity_poly.pdbx_seq_one_letter_code
_entity_poly.pdbx_strand_id
1 'polypeptide(L)'
;MESEAEEMRVDDNLEVGEEMKDEEIENEEPGQSIRSIEERIIDQVELAQLNRKLPRDSQKKAVSLVAVHVSKNGIKLIKTADQHVLDRLPLHKIIQAISYDDGFGHYNVILLVKTSNSFVQCHLLQSNYLPEAEHLYMHINWIRVGTPLFAATTVFSKDLANRDVDWQDGSKVHVKLASSNQIARADDAIHRFMIQNSIPGLSIGVSINGKIIWKSGFGYSDVEQGTRCNGDTSMRIASISKPITACVAAKLVQEGKLLLDKPIQEYIKNFPVKNVDGEIVQITTRQLLCHTGGIRHYAKPKEKPQSSSNIPKEAGKKSDEKKAAANSSESDDSKKETTESDTVFEEFYSRKHYKSVTEALEMFKDDPLESKPGFKFLYTTHGFTLISAVLEKAADQDFPGLLKDLFRKIGMNHTYLDFNQPIMPHRTKYYYRDSKHRLHNCPEVNNSYKWGGGGLVSCVTDLLKFAHVILYSYQADNSSLHKPLIEKKVMDEFWKFHTVYKLPTKYCLGWMNVEEEEFLGGVDSNRTGFWYHTGAAVGAASVLLIRPDRKHNNPDSAPNGVCVAILINIQDCAAEITQLALELSEIFSE
;
A
#
# COMPACT_ATOMS: atom_id res chain seq x y z
N MET A 1 78.06 11.71 -13.34
CA MET A 1 77.31 12.39 -14.42
C MET A 1 75.94 12.77 -13.85
N GLU A 2 75.81 13.67 -12.87
CA GLU A 2 76.48 14.98 -12.62
C GLU A 2 76.11 16.08 -13.63
N SER A 3 76.25 17.35 -13.18
CA SER A 3 75.72 18.62 -13.73
C SER A 3 74.20 18.80 -13.53
N GLU A 4 73.65 19.75 -12.73
CA GLU A 4 74.11 21.06 -12.16
C GLU A 4 74.61 22.06 -13.22
N ALA A 5 74.28 23.36 -13.25
CA ALA A 5 73.33 24.22 -12.51
C ALA A 5 72.74 25.25 -13.55
N GLU A 6 72.00 26.33 -13.26
CA GLU A 6 72.25 27.48 -12.37
C GLU A 6 70.94 28.23 -12.02
N GLU A 7 70.97 28.96 -10.90
CA GLU A 7 69.89 29.83 -10.42
C GLU A 7 69.93 31.23 -11.06
N MET A 8 68.81 31.95 -11.02
CA MET A 8 68.85 33.41 -10.79
C MET A 8 67.64 33.85 -9.94
N ARG A 9 67.91 34.20 -8.68
CA ARG A 9 66.98 34.89 -7.77
C ARG A 9 67.22 36.40 -7.83
N VAL A 10 66.14 37.17 -7.71
CA VAL A 10 66.15 38.46 -6.99
C VAL A 10 64.87 38.47 -6.15
N ASP A 11 65.03 38.55 -4.83
CA ASP A 11 63.97 38.56 -3.81
C ASP A 11 63.59 40.00 -3.39
N ASP A 12 62.76 40.10 -2.34
CA ASP A 12 62.39 41.30 -1.54
C ASP A 12 61.25 42.20 -2.11
N ASN A 13 60.23 42.67 -1.36
CA ASN A 13 59.72 42.44 0.03
C ASN A 13 58.35 43.18 0.19
N LEU A 14 57.52 43.15 1.26
CA LEU A 14 57.53 42.63 2.65
C LEU A 14 56.05 42.59 3.18
N GLU A 15 55.60 41.50 3.84
CA GLU A 15 54.61 41.39 4.98
C GLU A 15 53.22 42.15 4.96
N VAL A 16 52.19 41.85 5.79
CA VAL A 16 52.03 41.23 7.14
C VAL A 16 50.66 40.51 7.28
N GLY A 17 50.60 39.36 7.98
CA GLY A 17 49.51 38.88 8.88
C GLY A 17 48.09 38.56 8.33
N GLU A 18 47.28 37.67 8.91
CA GLU A 18 47.40 36.79 10.09
C GLU A 18 46.64 35.46 9.85
N GLU A 19 46.98 34.42 10.62
CA GLU A 19 46.22 33.15 10.69
C GLU A 19 44.90 33.32 11.46
N MET A 20 43.83 32.60 11.09
CA MET A 20 43.11 31.71 12.04
C MET A 20 41.93 30.93 11.43
N LYS A 21 41.89 29.64 11.81
CA LYS A 21 40.72 28.78 12.08
C LYS A 21 39.85 28.31 10.90
N ASP A 22 40.01 27.02 10.63
CA ASP A 22 38.90 26.14 10.30
C ASP A 22 37.80 26.26 11.39
N GLU A 23 36.59 26.63 11.00
CA GLU A 23 35.39 26.36 11.78
C GLU A 23 34.66 25.17 11.15
N GLU A 24 34.54 24.08 11.91
CA GLU A 24 33.70 22.93 11.58
C GLU A 24 32.24 23.40 11.45
N ILE A 25 31.67 23.34 10.25
CA ILE A 25 30.21 23.42 10.09
C ILE A 25 29.66 22.02 10.35
N GLU A 26 28.92 21.91 11.45
CA GLU A 26 28.37 20.67 11.99
C GLU A 26 27.43 19.94 11.01
N ASN A 27 27.36 18.63 11.19
CA ASN A 27 26.57 17.70 10.39
C ASN A 27 25.07 18.07 10.34
N GLU A 28 24.49 18.22 9.14
CA GLU A 28 23.04 18.07 8.96
C GLU A 28 22.66 16.58 9.07
N GLU A 29 21.62 16.29 9.86
CA GLU A 29 21.22 14.91 10.19
C GLU A 29 20.67 14.11 8.98
N PRO A 30 21.07 12.84 8.79
CA PRO A 30 20.49 11.97 7.78
C PRO A 30 19.12 11.42 8.21
N GLY A 31 18.08 12.25 8.12
CA GLY A 31 16.74 11.88 8.63
C GLY A 31 15.51 12.44 7.91
N GLN A 32 15.63 13.48 7.07
CA GLN A 32 14.45 14.04 6.39
C GLN A 32 14.19 13.39 5.03
N SER A 33 13.00 12.82 4.88
CA SER A 33 12.44 12.45 3.58
C SER A 33 12.44 13.69 2.68
N ILE A 34 13.22 13.64 1.59
CA ILE A 34 13.30 14.71 0.60
C ILE A 34 11.97 14.72 -0.17
N ARG A 35 11.02 15.53 0.32
CA ARG A 35 9.78 15.85 -0.41
C ARG A 35 10.11 16.38 -1.78
N SER A 36 9.32 16.01 -2.79
CA SER A 36 9.51 16.50 -4.15
C SER A 36 9.34 18.03 -4.21
N ILE A 37 9.86 18.64 -5.29
CA ILE A 37 9.70 20.08 -5.50
C ILE A 37 8.21 20.43 -5.67
N GLU A 38 7.44 19.53 -6.29
CA GLU A 38 5.98 19.62 -6.43
C GLU A 38 5.27 19.59 -5.07
N GLU A 39 5.59 18.62 -4.20
CA GLU A 39 5.03 18.52 -2.84
C GLU A 39 5.29 19.81 -2.05
N ARG A 40 6.52 20.34 -2.11
CA ARG A 40 6.90 21.59 -1.43
C ARG A 40 6.18 22.83 -1.99
N ILE A 41 5.84 22.84 -3.27
CA ILE A 41 5.06 23.92 -3.90
C ILE A 41 3.59 23.82 -3.47
N ILE A 42 3.01 22.62 -3.46
CA ILE A 42 1.65 22.36 -2.97
C ILE A 42 1.54 22.78 -1.49
N ASP A 43 2.46 22.31 -0.63
CA ASP A 43 2.55 22.69 0.78
C ASP A 43 2.52 24.22 0.97
N GLN A 44 3.28 24.97 0.17
CA GLN A 44 3.31 26.44 0.27
C GLN A 44 2.01 27.11 -0.19
N VAL A 45 1.34 26.59 -1.21
CA VAL A 45 0.04 27.10 -1.67
C VAL A 45 -1.04 26.80 -0.62
N GLU A 46 -1.10 25.58 -0.09
CA GLU A 46 -2.02 25.21 0.99
C GLU A 46 -1.76 26.02 2.27
N LEU A 47 -0.49 26.22 2.67
CA LEU A 47 -0.12 27.10 3.78
C LEU A 47 -0.52 28.55 3.53
N ALA A 48 -0.42 29.05 2.30
CA ALA A 48 -0.84 30.42 1.96
C ALA A 48 -2.38 30.57 2.01
N GLN A 49 -3.14 29.56 1.59
CA GLN A 49 -4.59 29.48 1.76
C GLN A 49 -4.96 29.39 3.26
N LEU A 50 -4.31 28.52 4.04
CA LEU A 50 -4.56 28.30 5.47
C LEU A 50 -4.31 29.57 6.30
N ASN A 51 -3.21 30.27 6.02
CA ASN A 51 -2.87 31.55 6.65
C ASN A 51 -3.72 32.74 6.13
N ARG A 52 -4.74 32.51 5.30
CA ARG A 52 -5.59 33.53 4.66
C ARG A 52 -4.79 34.58 3.86
N LYS A 53 -3.58 34.23 3.41
CA LYS A 53 -2.74 35.05 2.52
C LYS A 53 -3.19 34.94 1.06
N LEU A 54 -3.87 33.84 0.72
CA LEU A 54 -4.71 33.69 -0.46
C LEU A 54 -6.19 33.65 -0.04
N PRO A 55 -7.14 34.19 -0.83
CA PRO A 55 -8.56 34.15 -0.49
C PRO A 55 -9.07 32.70 -0.49
N ARG A 56 -9.69 32.27 0.61
CA ARG A 56 -10.40 30.98 0.71
C ARG A 56 -11.87 31.04 0.28
N ASP A 57 -12.42 32.26 0.14
CA ASP A 57 -13.82 32.49 -0.19
C ASP A 57 -13.98 33.64 -1.18
N SER A 58 -15.08 33.62 -1.91
CA SER A 58 -15.46 34.52 -3.03
C SER A 58 -15.61 36.01 -2.69
N GLN A 59 -15.27 36.44 -1.47
CA GLN A 59 -15.44 37.82 -0.99
C GLN A 59 -14.14 38.45 -0.48
N LYS A 60 -13.28 38.91 -1.41
CA LYS A 60 -12.84 40.32 -1.53
C LYS A 60 -11.69 40.49 -2.54
N LYS A 61 -11.93 41.36 -3.53
CA LYS A 61 -10.98 42.10 -4.39
C LYS A 61 -9.83 41.29 -5.04
N ALA A 62 -9.94 41.15 -6.37
CA ALA A 62 -8.95 40.60 -7.33
C ALA A 62 -9.07 39.11 -7.71
N VAL A 63 -10.18 38.45 -7.39
CA VAL A 63 -10.51 37.11 -7.91
C VAL A 63 -11.54 37.24 -9.04
N SER A 64 -11.30 36.56 -10.17
CA SER A 64 -12.25 36.49 -11.29
C SER A 64 -12.64 35.04 -11.57
N LEU A 65 -13.92 34.80 -11.84
CA LEU A 65 -14.38 33.57 -12.47
C LEU A 65 -13.95 33.57 -13.93
N VAL A 66 -13.36 32.46 -14.38
CA VAL A 66 -12.79 32.32 -15.72
C VAL A 66 -13.27 31.05 -16.42
N ALA A 67 -13.45 31.15 -17.72
CA ALA A 67 -13.41 30.04 -18.64
C ALA A 67 -11.95 29.84 -19.09
N VAL A 68 -11.49 28.58 -19.03
CA VAL A 68 -10.14 28.18 -19.46
C VAL A 68 -10.27 27.56 -20.85
N HIS A 69 -9.77 28.25 -21.88
CA HIS A 69 -9.80 27.74 -23.25
C HIS A 69 -8.42 27.25 -23.67
N VAL A 70 -8.28 25.93 -23.85
CA VAL A 70 -7.04 25.26 -24.27
C VAL A 70 -7.01 25.11 -25.78
N SER A 71 -5.88 25.45 -26.41
CA SER A 71 -5.69 25.35 -27.86
C SER A 71 -4.25 24.97 -28.20
N LYS A 72 -4.01 24.57 -29.47
CA LYS A 72 -2.65 24.35 -30.00
C LYS A 72 -1.70 25.56 -29.90
N ASN A 73 -2.25 26.77 -29.65
CA ASN A 73 -1.49 28.01 -29.53
C ASN A 73 -1.20 28.39 -28.05
N GLY A 74 -1.72 27.64 -27.07
CA GLY A 74 -1.64 27.97 -25.64
C GLY A 74 -2.99 27.97 -24.93
N ILE A 75 -2.94 28.33 -23.65
CA ILE A 75 -4.09 28.46 -22.75
C ILE A 75 -4.53 29.93 -22.76
N LYS A 76 -5.83 30.17 -22.91
CA LYS A 76 -6.45 31.50 -22.85
C LYS A 76 -7.39 31.56 -21.65
N LEU A 77 -7.15 32.48 -20.74
CA LEU A 77 -8.00 32.72 -19.57
C LEU A 77 -8.99 33.85 -19.90
N ILE A 78 -10.29 33.56 -19.83
CA ILE A 78 -11.36 34.48 -20.20
C ILE A 78 -12.26 34.71 -18.99
N LYS A 79 -12.38 35.94 -18.53
CA LYS A 79 -13.31 36.30 -17.44
C LYS A 79 -14.74 36.06 -17.88
N THR A 80 -15.50 35.26 -17.13
CA THR A 80 -16.84 34.81 -17.56
C THR A 80 -17.85 35.96 -17.64
N ALA A 81 -17.77 36.91 -16.71
CA ALA A 81 -18.74 37.99 -16.54
C ALA A 81 -18.80 39.01 -17.70
N ASP A 82 -17.69 39.24 -18.41
CA ASP A 82 -17.55 40.26 -19.46
C ASP A 82 -16.83 39.74 -20.72
N GLN A 83 -16.52 38.44 -20.77
CA GLN A 83 -15.74 37.78 -21.82
C GLN A 83 -14.35 38.40 -22.08
N HIS A 84 -13.84 39.19 -21.12
CA HIS A 84 -12.54 39.83 -21.24
C HIS A 84 -11.41 38.80 -21.14
N VAL A 85 -10.39 38.92 -21.99
CA VAL A 85 -9.24 38.01 -21.98
C VAL A 85 -8.27 38.48 -20.90
N LEU A 86 -8.21 37.75 -19.78
CA LEU A 86 -7.32 38.08 -18.66
C LEU A 86 -5.86 37.75 -18.96
N ASP A 87 -5.62 36.60 -19.60
CA ASP A 87 -4.26 36.20 -19.97
C ASP A 87 -4.25 35.22 -21.16
N ARG A 88 -3.07 35.12 -21.79
CA ARG A 88 -2.72 34.19 -22.86
C ARG A 88 -1.37 33.57 -22.55
N LEU A 89 -1.38 32.33 -22.10
CA LEU A 89 -0.20 31.57 -21.70
C LEU A 89 0.27 30.70 -22.88
N PRO A 90 1.33 31.08 -23.61
CA PRO A 90 1.84 30.29 -24.72
C PRO A 90 2.48 29.01 -24.18
N LEU A 91 2.25 27.86 -24.83
CA LEU A 91 2.79 26.56 -24.42
C LEU A 91 4.29 26.60 -24.13
N HIS A 92 5.08 27.25 -24.99
CA HIS A 92 6.54 27.38 -24.85
C HIS A 92 7.00 28.22 -23.63
N LYS A 93 6.10 28.90 -22.93
CA LYS A 93 6.40 29.63 -21.68
C LYS A 93 5.97 28.90 -20.42
N ILE A 94 5.14 27.86 -20.52
CA ILE A 94 4.75 27.05 -19.37
C ILE A 94 5.94 26.16 -19.02
N ILE A 95 6.54 26.39 -17.85
CA ILE A 95 7.68 25.64 -17.32
C ILE A 95 7.18 24.34 -16.71
N GLN A 96 6.07 24.42 -15.95
CA GLN A 96 5.49 23.30 -15.23
C GLN A 96 3.98 23.51 -15.05
N ALA A 97 3.23 22.42 -15.03
CA ALA A 97 1.84 22.36 -14.62
C ALA A 97 1.70 21.28 -13.54
N ILE A 98 1.05 21.61 -12.43
CA ILE A 98 0.79 20.71 -11.30
C ILE A 98 -0.70 20.74 -11.05
N SER A 99 -1.35 19.59 -10.86
CA SER A 99 -2.75 19.53 -10.44
C SER A 99 -2.92 18.68 -9.19
N TYR A 100 -3.87 19.06 -8.32
CA TYR A 100 -4.15 18.39 -7.06
C TYR A 100 -5.60 18.65 -6.61
N ASP A 101 -6.19 17.72 -5.86
CA ASP A 101 -7.43 17.93 -5.11
C ASP A 101 -7.06 18.43 -3.69
N ASP A 102 -7.66 19.52 -3.22
CA ASP A 102 -7.39 20.02 -1.87
C ASP A 102 -8.16 19.25 -0.77
N GLY A 103 -9.00 18.28 -1.15
CA GLY A 103 -9.80 17.47 -0.24
C GLY A 103 -11.06 18.17 0.28
N PHE A 104 -11.39 19.36 -0.23
CA PHE A 104 -12.66 20.06 0.01
C PHE A 104 -13.60 20.01 -1.20
N GLY A 105 -13.25 19.22 -2.24
CA GLY A 105 -14.01 19.10 -3.47
C GLY A 105 -13.63 20.13 -4.55
N HIS A 106 -12.46 20.77 -4.42
CA HIS A 106 -11.92 21.65 -5.45
C HIS A 106 -10.71 21.00 -6.14
N TYR A 107 -10.77 20.97 -7.47
CA TYR A 107 -9.63 20.61 -8.30
C TYR A 107 -8.78 21.86 -8.56
N ASN A 108 -7.53 21.83 -8.11
CA ASN A 108 -6.58 22.91 -8.24
C ASN A 108 -5.58 22.61 -9.37
N VAL A 109 -5.23 23.62 -10.16
CA VAL A 109 -4.17 23.57 -11.17
C VAL A 109 -3.25 24.77 -10.99
N ILE A 110 -1.96 24.50 -10.76
CA ILE A 110 -0.88 25.48 -10.68
C ILE A 110 -0.13 25.47 -12.01
N LEU A 111 0.00 26.64 -12.65
CA LEU A 111 0.84 26.83 -13.85
C LEU A 111 2.00 27.77 -13.51
N LEU A 112 3.23 27.29 -13.71
CA LEU A 112 4.46 28.09 -13.60
C LEU A 112 4.86 28.58 -14.99
N VAL A 113 4.90 29.90 -15.18
CA VAL A 113 5.06 30.53 -16.50
C VAL A 113 6.29 31.44 -16.53
N LYS A 114 7.18 31.22 -17.50
CA LYS A 114 8.39 32.03 -17.72
C LYS A 114 8.04 33.40 -18.30
N THR A 115 8.38 34.45 -17.57
CA THR A 115 8.26 35.84 -18.05
C THR A 115 9.54 36.29 -18.77
N SER A 116 9.51 37.47 -19.40
CA SER A 116 10.66 38.03 -20.13
C SER A 116 11.84 38.44 -19.24
N ASN A 117 11.62 38.64 -17.94
CA ASN A 117 12.57 39.34 -17.05
C ASN A 117 13.20 38.40 -16.01
N SER A 118 13.40 37.12 -16.34
CA SER A 118 13.89 36.06 -15.44
C SER A 118 12.99 35.74 -14.23
N PHE A 119 11.77 36.27 -14.17
CA PHE A 119 10.77 35.91 -13.16
C PHE A 119 9.87 34.76 -13.63
N VAL A 120 9.40 33.96 -12.68
CA VAL A 120 8.34 32.96 -12.88
C VAL A 120 7.04 33.51 -12.31
N GLN A 121 5.97 33.49 -13.10
CA GLN A 121 4.61 33.85 -12.70
C GLN A 121 3.82 32.58 -12.36
N CYS A 122 3.04 32.61 -11.28
CA CYS A 122 2.27 31.47 -10.79
C CYS A 122 0.77 31.72 -10.94
N HIS A 123 0.10 30.88 -11.73
CA HIS A 123 -1.36 30.92 -11.88
C HIS A 123 -1.97 29.75 -11.10
N LEU A 124 -2.80 30.05 -10.11
CA LEU A 124 -3.66 29.06 -9.46
C LEU A 124 -5.06 29.12 -10.09
N LEU A 125 -5.54 28.00 -10.59
CA LEU A 125 -6.88 27.79 -11.11
C LEU A 125 -7.57 26.77 -10.19
N GLN A 126 -8.56 27.21 -9.41
CA GLN A 126 -9.31 26.34 -8.50
C GLN A 126 -10.72 26.14 -9.05
N SER A 127 -11.19 24.90 -9.21
CA SER A 127 -12.56 24.64 -9.62
C SER A 127 -13.52 24.88 -8.45
N ASN A 128 -14.67 25.50 -8.71
CA ASN A 128 -15.76 25.55 -7.75
C ASN A 128 -16.87 24.60 -8.21
N TYR A 129 -17.26 23.67 -7.36
CA TYR A 129 -18.36 22.76 -7.65
C TYR A 129 -19.69 23.54 -7.63
N LEU A 130 -20.33 23.65 -8.80
CA LEU A 130 -21.67 24.20 -8.96
C LEU A 130 -22.54 23.14 -9.67
N PRO A 131 -23.64 22.66 -9.08
CA PRO A 131 -24.42 21.52 -9.61
C PRO A 131 -25.04 21.71 -11.01
N GLU A 132 -25.00 22.91 -11.58
CA GLU A 132 -25.77 23.31 -12.77
C GLU A 132 -24.91 23.91 -13.91
N ALA A 133 -23.57 23.87 -13.82
CA ALA A 133 -22.69 24.50 -14.81
C ALA A 133 -21.51 23.61 -15.25
N GLU A 134 -21.22 23.61 -16.55
CA GLU A 134 -19.96 23.08 -17.11
C GLU A 134 -18.77 23.91 -16.56
N HIS A 135 -18.13 23.39 -15.51
CA HIS A 135 -16.85 23.80 -14.92
C HIS A 135 -16.55 25.31 -14.86
N LEU A 136 -16.97 25.97 -13.76
CA LEU A 136 -16.50 27.31 -13.42
C LEU A 136 -15.15 27.25 -12.66
N TYR A 137 -14.12 27.92 -13.21
CA TYR A 137 -12.82 28.04 -12.57
C TYR A 137 -12.64 29.41 -11.92
N MET A 138 -12.04 29.43 -10.75
CA MET A 138 -11.61 30.63 -10.02
C MET A 138 -10.13 30.87 -10.33
N HIS A 139 -9.80 31.98 -10.99
CA HIS A 139 -8.40 32.33 -11.26
C HIS A 139 -7.85 33.25 -10.18
N ILE A 140 -6.77 32.78 -9.54
CA ILE A 140 -5.95 33.52 -8.59
C ILE A 140 -4.55 33.64 -9.23
N ASN A 141 -4.24 34.83 -9.75
CA ASN A 141 -2.89 35.16 -10.21
C ASN A 141 -2.07 35.65 -9.01
N TRP A 142 -0.94 35.00 -8.70
CA TRP A 142 -0.10 35.41 -7.57
C TRP A 142 1.36 35.61 -8.01
N ILE A 143 1.92 36.74 -7.58
CA ILE A 143 3.25 37.21 -8.00
C ILE A 143 4.11 37.41 -6.75
N ARG A 144 4.84 36.37 -6.34
CA ARG A 144 6.01 36.54 -5.46
C ARG A 144 7.02 35.40 -5.54
N VAL A 145 7.82 35.39 -6.61
CA VAL A 145 9.18 34.82 -6.57
C VAL A 145 10.15 35.97 -6.84
N GLY A 146 10.66 36.57 -5.76
CA GLY A 146 11.44 37.81 -5.82
C GLY A 146 12.75 37.70 -5.05
N THR A 147 13.77 37.16 -5.70
CA THR A 147 15.20 37.33 -5.36
C THR A 147 16.01 37.22 -6.66
N PRO A 148 17.11 37.97 -6.81
CA PRO A 148 17.93 37.92 -8.02
C PRO A 148 18.59 36.54 -8.18
N LEU A 149 19.00 36.25 -9.41
CA LEU A 149 19.39 34.93 -9.94
C LEU A 149 20.63 34.25 -9.27
N PHE A 150 21.14 34.79 -8.16
CA PHE A 150 22.34 34.35 -7.46
C PHE A 150 22.09 33.57 -6.15
N ALA A 151 20.87 33.57 -5.60
CA ALA A 151 20.52 32.76 -4.42
C ALA A 151 19.66 31.52 -4.76
N ALA A 152 18.99 31.52 -5.92
CA ALA A 152 18.21 30.38 -6.39
C ALA A 152 19.09 29.30 -7.06
N THR A 153 20.23 29.67 -7.63
CA THR A 153 21.13 28.74 -8.34
C THR A 153 21.67 27.64 -7.44
N THR A 154 22.11 27.94 -6.21
CA THR A 154 22.71 26.92 -5.33
C THR A 154 21.76 25.79 -4.92
N VAL A 155 20.43 25.99 -5.01
CA VAL A 155 19.41 24.97 -4.69
C VAL A 155 18.63 24.48 -5.92
N PHE A 156 18.57 25.25 -7.02
CA PHE A 156 17.88 24.86 -8.26
C PHE A 156 18.81 24.53 -9.45
N SER A 157 20.14 24.63 -9.33
CA SER A 157 21.08 24.40 -10.44
C SER A 157 22.11 23.28 -10.23
N LYS A 158 22.05 22.47 -9.16
CA LYS A 158 22.93 21.29 -9.02
C LYS A 158 22.36 20.01 -9.64
N ASP A 159 21.04 19.78 -9.58
CA ASP A 159 20.43 18.53 -10.09
C ASP A 159 19.82 18.61 -11.50
N LEU A 160 19.81 19.79 -12.15
CA LEU A 160 19.39 19.94 -13.55
C LEU A 160 20.51 20.40 -14.51
N ALA A 161 21.71 20.71 -14.01
CA ALA A 161 22.84 21.13 -14.84
C ALA A 161 23.82 19.99 -15.18
N ASN A 162 23.95 18.96 -14.34
CA ASN A 162 24.75 17.76 -14.65
C ASN A 162 23.95 16.72 -15.48
N ARG A 163 23.35 17.20 -16.56
CA ARG A 163 23.01 16.39 -17.73
C ARG A 163 23.50 17.10 -18.98
N ASP A 164 24.81 17.05 -19.17
CA ASP A 164 25.38 17.17 -20.51
C ASP A 164 24.76 16.05 -21.36
N VAL A 165 23.79 16.44 -22.19
CA VAL A 165 23.25 15.58 -23.24
C VAL A 165 24.24 15.68 -24.38
N ASP A 166 25.31 14.88 -24.30
CA ASP A 166 26.24 14.72 -25.40
C ASP A 166 25.51 13.99 -26.56
N TRP A 167 25.35 14.71 -27.67
CA TRP A 167 24.74 14.19 -28.88
C TRP A 167 25.81 13.57 -29.78
N GLN A 168 26.45 12.50 -29.31
CA GLN A 168 27.33 11.69 -30.15
C GLN A 168 27.30 10.19 -29.81
N ASP A 169 26.94 9.43 -30.85
CA ASP A 169 27.06 7.98 -31.09
C ASP A 169 26.59 6.94 -30.04
N GLY A 170 25.76 6.01 -30.53
CA GLY A 170 26.08 4.59 -30.34
C GLY A 170 25.67 3.84 -29.07
N SER A 171 25.02 4.41 -28.05
CA SER A 171 24.45 3.57 -26.96
C SER A 171 23.18 4.10 -26.29
N LYS A 172 22.14 3.24 -26.21
CA LYS A 172 20.83 3.59 -25.65
C LYS A 172 20.75 3.29 -24.15
N VAL A 173 20.54 4.32 -23.33
CA VAL A 173 20.06 4.16 -21.94
C VAL A 173 18.58 4.56 -21.86
N HIS A 174 17.68 3.58 -21.96
CA HIS A 174 16.25 3.80 -21.80
C HIS A 174 15.86 3.82 -20.31
N VAL A 175 15.68 5.00 -19.74
CA VAL A 175 14.87 5.17 -18.52
C VAL A 175 13.45 5.52 -18.97
N LYS A 176 12.58 4.50 -19.10
CA LYS A 176 11.14 4.67 -19.37
C LYS A 176 10.50 5.22 -18.09
N LEU A 177 10.53 6.55 -17.91
CA LEU A 177 9.57 7.22 -17.02
C LEU A 177 8.18 6.80 -17.48
N ALA A 178 7.34 6.31 -16.57
CA ALA A 178 5.94 6.04 -16.89
C ALA A 178 5.34 7.33 -17.47
N SER A 179 4.67 7.24 -18.61
CA SER A 179 4.19 8.44 -19.29
C SER A 179 3.24 9.18 -18.36
N SER A 180 3.25 10.52 -18.36
CA SER A 180 2.38 11.33 -17.51
C SER A 180 0.89 10.99 -17.68
N ASN A 181 0.52 10.43 -18.84
CA ASN A 181 -0.78 9.87 -19.15
C ASN A 181 -1.16 8.64 -18.28
N GLN A 182 -0.22 7.75 -17.97
CA GLN A 182 -0.48 6.55 -17.16
C GLN A 182 -0.77 6.91 -15.70
N ILE A 183 0.02 7.82 -15.12
CA ILE A 183 -0.22 8.31 -13.75
C ILE A 183 -1.55 9.07 -13.69
N ALA A 184 -1.83 9.96 -14.65
CA ALA A 184 -3.11 10.69 -14.68
C ALA A 184 -4.34 9.75 -14.80
N ARG A 185 -4.25 8.66 -15.58
CA ARG A 185 -5.30 7.62 -15.66
C ARG A 185 -5.44 6.84 -14.35
N ALA A 186 -4.32 6.53 -13.70
CA ALA A 186 -4.32 5.86 -12.41
C ALA A 186 -4.98 6.75 -11.34
N ASP A 187 -4.63 8.03 -11.29
CA ASP A 187 -5.23 9.01 -10.38
C ASP A 187 -6.75 9.12 -10.58
N ASP A 188 -7.25 9.19 -11.82
CA ASP A 188 -8.69 9.17 -12.11
C ASP A 188 -9.39 7.91 -11.57
N ALA A 189 -8.82 6.73 -11.83
CA ALA A 189 -9.33 5.46 -11.31
C ALA A 189 -9.42 5.44 -9.78
N ILE A 190 -8.41 6.00 -9.10
CA ILE A 190 -8.34 6.07 -7.65
C ILE A 190 -9.36 7.07 -7.09
N HIS A 191 -9.49 8.26 -7.66
CA HIS A 191 -10.49 9.24 -7.22
C HIS A 191 -11.92 8.69 -7.41
N ARG A 192 -12.21 8.05 -8.55
CA ARG A 192 -13.48 7.33 -8.77
C ARG A 192 -13.73 6.28 -7.69
N PHE A 193 -12.75 5.43 -7.42
CA PHE A 193 -12.83 4.38 -6.39
C PHE A 193 -13.03 4.97 -4.99
N MET A 194 -12.31 6.04 -4.62
CA MET A 194 -12.42 6.70 -3.32
C MET A 194 -13.80 7.30 -3.08
N ILE A 195 -14.35 7.99 -4.09
CA ILE A 195 -15.68 8.61 -4.03
C ILE A 195 -16.77 7.54 -3.92
N GLN A 196 -16.72 6.52 -4.79
CA GLN A 196 -17.71 5.44 -4.81
C GLN A 196 -17.74 4.64 -3.50
N ASN A 197 -16.57 4.40 -2.90
CA ASN A 197 -16.44 3.56 -1.70
C ASN A 197 -16.25 4.39 -0.41
N SER A 198 -16.41 5.71 -0.45
CA SER A 198 -16.21 6.65 0.67
C SER A 198 -14.95 6.35 1.50
N ILE A 199 -13.80 6.25 0.83
CA ILE A 199 -12.53 5.82 1.43
C ILE A 199 -11.88 6.98 2.21
N PRO A 200 -11.61 6.86 3.53
CA PRO A 200 -11.00 7.93 4.31
C PRO A 200 -9.56 8.22 3.88
N GLY A 201 -8.75 7.17 3.70
CA GLY A 201 -7.41 7.29 3.15
C GLY A 201 -6.85 5.97 2.64
N LEU A 202 -5.92 6.08 1.69
CA LEU A 202 -5.23 4.95 1.08
C LEU A 202 -3.79 5.29 0.70
N SER A 203 -2.97 4.25 0.55
CA SER A 203 -1.61 4.32 0.02
C SER A 203 -1.48 3.33 -1.14
N ILE A 204 -0.88 3.76 -2.24
CA ILE A 204 -0.68 2.96 -3.47
C ILE A 204 0.78 2.97 -3.86
N GLY A 205 1.26 1.82 -4.31
CA GLY A 205 2.52 1.68 -5.02
C GLY A 205 2.35 0.83 -6.28
N VAL A 206 3.01 1.25 -7.36
CA VAL A 206 3.14 0.48 -8.59
C VAL A 206 4.60 0.35 -8.98
N SER A 207 4.95 -0.81 -9.51
CA SER A 207 6.28 -1.08 -10.03
C SER A 207 6.21 -1.82 -11.36
N ILE A 208 7.17 -1.53 -12.23
CA ILE A 208 7.38 -2.17 -13.52
C ILE A 208 8.81 -2.69 -13.55
N ASN A 209 8.98 -3.95 -13.94
CA ASN A 209 10.27 -4.61 -14.15
C ASN A 209 11.27 -4.39 -12.99
N GLY A 210 10.85 -4.72 -11.77
CA GLY A 210 11.65 -4.60 -10.54
C GLY A 210 11.90 -3.18 -10.04
N LYS A 211 11.33 -2.15 -10.68
CA LYS A 211 11.50 -0.75 -10.29
C LYS A 211 10.18 -0.17 -9.82
N ILE A 212 10.15 0.38 -8.61
CA ILE A 212 9.02 1.18 -8.13
C ILE A 212 8.99 2.45 -8.99
N ILE A 213 8.01 2.55 -9.88
CA ILE A 213 7.85 3.69 -10.79
C ILE A 213 6.98 4.79 -10.18
N TRP A 214 6.14 4.43 -9.21
CA TRP A 214 5.17 5.32 -8.60
C TRP A 214 4.77 4.84 -7.21
N LYS A 215 4.69 5.77 -6.26
CA LYS A 215 4.03 5.57 -4.97
C LYS A 215 3.32 6.87 -4.60
N SER A 216 2.13 6.78 -4.01
CA SER A 216 1.32 7.94 -3.62
C SER A 216 0.42 7.59 -2.44
N GLY A 217 -0.15 8.61 -1.79
CA GLY A 217 -1.22 8.44 -0.83
C GLY A 217 -2.31 9.47 -1.05
N PHE A 218 -3.54 9.08 -0.76
CA PHE A 218 -4.74 9.87 -1.02
C PHE A 218 -5.61 9.88 0.23
N GLY A 219 -6.33 10.97 0.47
CA GLY A 219 -7.12 11.16 1.69
C GLY A 219 -6.25 11.27 2.96
N TYR A 220 -6.73 10.71 4.05
CA TYR A 220 -6.22 10.93 5.41
C TYR A 220 -5.79 9.64 6.10
N SER A 221 -4.59 9.66 6.68
CA SER A 221 -4.11 8.62 7.61
C SER A 221 -4.65 8.84 9.03
N ASP A 222 -4.94 10.08 9.41
CA ASP A 222 -5.67 10.46 10.62
C ASP A 222 -6.68 11.55 10.26
N VAL A 223 -7.98 11.24 10.37
CA VAL A 223 -9.09 12.11 9.95
C VAL A 223 -9.34 13.20 11.00
N GLU A 224 -9.25 12.86 12.29
CA GLU A 224 -9.38 13.80 13.39
C GLU A 224 -8.27 14.85 13.41
N GLN A 225 -7.04 14.47 13.06
CA GLN A 225 -5.89 15.37 12.98
C GLN A 225 -5.66 15.95 11.58
N GLY A 226 -6.44 15.57 10.57
CA GLY A 226 -6.26 15.99 9.18
C GLY A 226 -4.90 15.56 8.58
N THR A 227 -4.27 14.51 9.11
CA THR A 227 -2.98 14.03 8.61
C THR A 227 -3.19 13.25 7.32
N ARG A 228 -2.53 13.65 6.22
CA ARG A 228 -2.66 13.00 4.91
C ARG A 228 -2.09 11.58 4.90
N CYS A 229 -2.58 10.74 4.00
CA CYS A 229 -1.85 9.56 3.56
C CYS A 229 -0.71 9.96 2.60
N ASN A 230 0.32 9.11 2.51
CA ASN A 230 1.42 9.20 1.55
C ASN A 230 1.90 7.78 1.16
N GLY A 231 2.89 7.68 0.26
CA GLY A 231 3.46 6.41 -0.20
C GLY A 231 4.21 5.57 0.86
N ASP A 232 4.42 6.09 2.08
CA ASP A 232 5.10 5.39 3.19
C ASP A 232 4.18 5.17 4.40
N THR A 233 2.89 5.50 4.25
CA THR A 233 1.87 5.30 5.29
C THR A 233 1.71 3.81 5.57
N SER A 234 1.86 3.43 6.84
CA SER A 234 1.86 2.04 7.28
C SER A 234 0.47 1.61 7.75
N MET A 235 -0.04 0.53 7.17
CA MET A 235 -1.38 0.00 7.43
C MET A 235 -1.35 -1.50 7.70
N ARG A 236 -2.40 -2.03 8.33
CA ARG A 236 -2.60 -3.48 8.46
C ARG A 236 -2.73 -4.09 7.08
N ILE A 237 -1.83 -5.01 6.74
CA ILE A 237 -1.85 -5.72 5.44
C ILE A 237 -2.71 -6.99 5.48
N ALA A 238 -3.30 -7.27 6.65
CA ALA A 238 -4.21 -8.38 6.87
C ALA A 238 -3.68 -9.68 6.22
N SER A 239 -4.50 -10.38 5.44
CA SER A 239 -4.14 -11.67 4.86
C SER A 239 -2.98 -11.68 3.84
N ILE A 240 -2.41 -10.52 3.44
CA ILE A 240 -1.12 -10.49 2.71
C ILE A 240 0.02 -11.08 3.58
N SER A 241 -0.19 -11.18 4.90
CA SER A 241 0.65 -11.96 5.81
C SER A 241 0.79 -13.44 5.41
N LYS A 242 -0.20 -14.02 4.71
CA LYS A 242 -0.20 -15.42 4.26
C LYS A 242 0.85 -15.67 3.17
N PRO A 243 0.93 -14.90 2.07
CA PRO A 243 2.06 -14.87 1.15
C PRO A 243 3.44 -14.80 1.82
N ILE A 244 3.61 -13.91 2.80
CA ILE A 244 4.89 -13.71 3.52
C ILE A 244 5.24 -14.97 4.33
N THR A 245 4.25 -15.56 5.02
CA THR A 245 4.41 -16.83 5.75
C THR A 245 4.74 -17.99 4.82
N ALA A 246 4.13 -18.04 3.64
CA ALA A 246 4.44 -19.03 2.61
C ALA A 246 5.87 -18.85 2.05
N CYS A 247 6.40 -17.63 1.98
CA CYS A 247 7.81 -17.40 1.64
C CYS A 247 8.77 -17.99 2.70
N VAL A 248 8.46 -17.84 3.99
CA VAL A 248 9.22 -18.52 5.06
C VAL A 248 9.15 -20.04 4.90
N ALA A 249 7.95 -20.58 4.61
CA ALA A 249 7.78 -22.01 4.34
C ALA A 249 8.60 -22.50 3.14
N ALA A 250 8.61 -21.75 2.04
CA ALA A 250 9.39 -22.07 0.84
C ALA A 250 10.90 -22.13 1.12
N LYS A 251 11.43 -21.19 1.92
CA LYS A 251 12.83 -21.24 2.37
C LYS A 251 13.13 -22.51 3.17
N LEU A 252 12.28 -22.87 4.14
CA LEU A 252 12.49 -24.07 4.94
C LEU A 252 12.34 -25.37 4.13
N VAL A 253 11.52 -25.38 3.07
CA VAL A 253 11.45 -26.49 2.10
C VAL A 253 12.76 -26.61 1.32
N GLN A 254 13.30 -25.49 0.83
CA GLN A 254 14.58 -25.45 0.12
C GLN A 254 15.77 -25.85 1.02
N GLU A 255 15.73 -25.47 2.30
CA GLU A 255 16.70 -25.89 3.32
C GLU A 255 16.51 -27.36 3.79
N GLY A 256 15.51 -28.09 3.26
CA GLY A 256 15.23 -29.48 3.64
C GLY A 256 14.63 -29.67 5.05
N LYS A 257 14.34 -28.57 5.76
CA LYS A 257 13.80 -28.55 7.12
C LYS A 257 12.28 -28.79 7.15
N LEU A 258 11.56 -28.27 6.16
CA LEU A 258 10.11 -28.38 6.06
C LEU A 258 9.70 -29.36 4.96
N LEU A 259 8.87 -30.34 5.31
CA LEU A 259 8.34 -31.34 4.40
C LEU A 259 6.85 -31.05 4.15
N LEU A 260 6.50 -30.75 2.89
CA LEU A 260 5.14 -30.34 2.50
C LEU A 260 4.10 -31.44 2.73
N ASP A 261 4.46 -32.69 2.43
CA ASP A 261 3.53 -33.83 2.41
C ASP A 261 3.63 -34.75 3.64
N LYS A 262 4.31 -34.27 4.70
CA LYS A 262 4.37 -34.97 5.99
C LYS A 262 3.30 -34.47 6.96
N PRO A 263 2.85 -35.30 7.92
CA PRO A 263 1.95 -34.87 8.98
C PRO A 263 2.57 -33.77 9.83
N ILE A 264 1.78 -32.79 10.26
CA ILE A 264 2.24 -31.71 11.13
C ILE A 264 2.79 -32.20 12.48
N GLN A 265 2.43 -33.42 12.91
CA GLN A 265 2.90 -34.07 14.13
C GLN A 265 4.41 -34.37 14.12
N GLU A 266 5.08 -34.40 12.95
CA GLU A 266 6.55 -34.44 12.87
C GLU A 266 7.17 -33.20 13.56
N TYR A 267 6.47 -32.06 13.51
CA TYR A 267 6.92 -30.77 14.02
C TYR A 267 6.24 -30.40 15.35
N ILE A 268 4.91 -30.53 15.44
CA ILE A 268 4.12 -30.21 16.63
C ILE A 268 3.53 -31.50 17.21
N LYS A 269 4.36 -32.25 17.95
CA LYS A 269 4.00 -33.53 18.57
C LYS A 269 2.77 -33.47 19.49
N ASN A 270 2.51 -32.30 20.08
CA ASN A 270 1.41 -32.07 21.04
C ASN A 270 0.13 -31.53 20.37
N PHE A 271 0.08 -31.37 19.04
CA PHE A 271 -1.15 -30.96 18.38
C PHE A 271 -2.15 -32.14 18.37
N PRO A 272 -3.41 -31.96 18.81
CA PRO A 272 -4.37 -33.05 18.94
C PRO A 272 -4.54 -33.87 17.65
N VAL A 273 -4.51 -35.20 17.80
CA VAL A 273 -4.85 -36.12 16.71
C VAL A 273 -6.32 -35.92 16.35
N LYS A 274 -6.60 -35.72 15.06
CA LYS A 274 -7.95 -35.44 14.58
C LYS A 274 -8.64 -36.72 14.13
N ASN A 275 -9.93 -36.80 14.43
CA ASN A 275 -10.81 -37.87 14.00
C ASN A 275 -11.94 -37.27 13.15
N VAL A 276 -12.27 -37.91 12.03
CA VAL A 276 -13.42 -37.57 11.18
C VAL A 276 -14.12 -38.89 10.84
N ASP A 277 -15.41 -38.98 11.14
CA ASP A 277 -16.25 -40.16 10.89
C ASP A 277 -15.70 -41.49 11.46
N GLY A 278 -14.98 -41.43 12.59
CA GLY A 278 -14.34 -42.57 13.24
C GLY A 278 -12.89 -42.83 12.80
N GLU A 279 -12.44 -42.25 11.68
CA GLU A 279 -11.09 -42.42 11.17
C GLU A 279 -10.12 -41.38 11.74
N ILE A 280 -8.92 -41.83 12.14
CA ILE A 280 -7.81 -40.91 12.44
C ILE A 280 -7.31 -40.30 11.13
N VAL A 281 -7.30 -38.96 11.05
CA VAL A 281 -6.85 -38.21 9.87
C VAL A 281 -5.62 -37.38 10.18
N GLN A 282 -4.74 -37.27 9.18
CA GLN A 282 -3.51 -36.49 9.26
C GLN A 282 -3.65 -35.19 8.46
N ILE A 283 -3.14 -34.10 9.02
CA ILE A 283 -3.05 -32.80 8.38
C ILE A 283 -1.60 -32.60 7.93
N THR A 284 -1.37 -32.19 6.68
CA THR A 284 -0.02 -31.89 6.18
C THR A 284 0.26 -30.39 6.09
N THR A 285 1.54 -30.04 6.09
CA THR A 285 2.05 -28.68 5.84
C THR A 285 1.44 -28.06 4.57
N ARG A 286 1.38 -28.83 3.46
CA ARG A 286 0.74 -28.44 2.20
C ARG A 286 -0.72 -28.09 2.37
N GLN A 287 -1.48 -28.94 3.05
CA GLN A 287 -2.91 -28.76 3.26
C GLN A 287 -3.22 -27.50 4.08
N LEU A 288 -2.35 -27.11 5.01
CA LEU A 288 -2.47 -25.82 5.71
C LEU A 288 -2.19 -24.63 4.78
N LEU A 289 -1.10 -24.69 4.00
CA LEU A 289 -0.71 -23.62 3.07
C LEU A 289 -1.72 -23.39 1.93
N CYS A 290 -2.50 -24.39 1.53
CA CYS A 290 -3.56 -24.28 0.52
C CYS A 290 -5.00 -24.31 1.05
N HIS A 291 -5.22 -24.14 2.37
CA HIS A 291 -6.55 -24.14 3.00
C HIS A 291 -7.39 -25.42 2.82
N THR A 292 -6.75 -26.59 2.67
CA THR A 292 -7.44 -27.89 2.60
C THR A 292 -7.28 -28.74 3.87
N GLY A 293 -6.65 -28.22 4.93
CA GLY A 293 -6.41 -28.94 6.19
C GLY A 293 -7.61 -29.15 7.12
N GLY A 294 -8.82 -28.71 6.74
CA GLY A 294 -10.04 -28.87 7.54
C GLY A 294 -10.16 -27.96 8.77
N ILE A 295 -9.15 -27.14 9.08
CA ILE A 295 -9.17 -26.19 10.21
C ILE A 295 -10.20 -25.08 9.95
N ARG A 296 -11.07 -24.81 10.92
CA ARG A 296 -12.08 -23.74 10.85
C ARG A 296 -11.45 -22.35 10.65
N HIS A 297 -12.27 -21.38 10.23
CA HIS A 297 -11.91 -19.96 10.29
C HIS A 297 -12.17 -19.42 11.72
N TYR A 298 -12.48 -18.13 11.85
CA TYR A 298 -13.16 -17.66 13.05
C TYR A 298 -14.43 -18.47 13.32
N ALA A 299 -14.90 -18.48 14.57
CA ALA A 299 -16.19 -19.04 14.92
C ALA A 299 -17.29 -18.51 13.95
N LYS A 300 -18.31 -19.32 13.70
CA LYS A 300 -19.51 -18.92 12.94
C LYS A 300 -20.71 -18.95 13.89
N PRO A 301 -21.73 -18.11 13.68
CA PRO A 301 -23.04 -18.35 14.29
C PRO A 301 -23.56 -19.69 13.75
N LYS A 302 -24.18 -20.52 14.58
CA LYS A 302 -24.85 -21.72 14.08
C LYS A 302 -26.18 -21.28 13.47
N GLU A 303 -26.44 -21.70 12.24
CA GLU A 303 -27.75 -21.49 11.66
C GLU A 303 -28.79 -22.24 12.50
N LYS A 304 -29.78 -21.53 13.02
CA LYS A 304 -30.95 -22.16 13.62
C LYS A 304 -31.61 -23.05 12.56
N PRO A 305 -31.91 -24.33 12.85
CA PRO A 305 -32.53 -25.20 11.87
C PRO A 305 -33.82 -24.57 11.36
N GLN A 306 -33.96 -24.46 10.04
CA GLN A 306 -35.14 -23.85 9.41
C GLN A 306 -36.38 -24.70 9.70
N SER A 307 -37.11 -24.39 10.77
CA SER A 307 -38.47 -24.89 10.97
C SER A 307 -39.37 -24.25 9.91
N SER A 308 -39.90 -25.10 9.03
CA SER A 308 -40.84 -24.73 7.97
C SER A 308 -42.02 -23.89 8.47
N SER A 309 -42.33 -22.82 7.71
CA SER A 309 -43.66 -22.21 7.58
C SER A 309 -44.52 -22.03 8.83
N ASN A 310 -44.68 -20.77 9.29
CA ASN A 310 -45.98 -20.09 9.20
C ASN A 310 -45.88 -18.61 9.56
N ILE A 311 -46.50 -17.76 8.73
CA ILE A 311 -46.77 -16.34 9.02
C ILE A 311 -47.99 -16.26 9.93
N PRO A 312 -47.95 -15.44 11.00
CA PRO A 312 -49.09 -14.57 11.29
C PRO A 312 -48.76 -13.07 11.26
N LYS A 313 -49.79 -12.30 10.93
CA LYS A 313 -49.80 -10.86 10.64
C LYS A 313 -49.67 -9.96 11.88
N GLU A 314 -49.48 -8.67 11.59
CA GLU A 314 -49.46 -7.52 12.49
C GLU A 314 -50.60 -7.44 13.53
N ALA A 315 -50.29 -6.88 14.70
CA ALA A 315 -51.08 -5.82 15.36
C ALA A 315 -50.21 -5.14 16.42
N GLY A 316 -50.25 -3.80 16.54
CA GLY A 316 -49.33 -3.05 17.40
C GLY A 316 -49.92 -2.54 18.72
N LYS A 317 -49.07 -1.96 19.58
CA LYS A 317 -49.38 -0.78 20.42
C LYS A 317 -48.15 -0.19 21.15
N LYS A 318 -48.19 1.14 21.25
CA LYS A 318 -47.67 2.10 22.27
C LYS A 318 -47.42 1.51 23.69
N SER A 319 -46.55 2.05 24.57
CA SER A 319 -45.76 3.31 24.57
C SER A 319 -44.76 3.41 25.77
N ASP A 320 -44.05 4.55 25.85
CA ASP A 320 -43.58 5.26 27.06
C ASP A 320 -42.18 5.05 27.70
N GLU A 321 -41.38 6.11 27.52
CA GLU A 321 -40.36 6.76 28.36
C GLU A 321 -40.06 6.33 29.82
N LYS A 322 -38.76 6.39 30.19
CA LYS A 322 -38.08 7.34 31.14
C LYS A 322 -37.08 6.76 32.17
N LYS A 323 -35.83 7.21 32.02
CA LYS A 323 -34.87 7.72 33.04
C LYS A 323 -34.47 6.88 34.29
N ALA A 324 -33.21 6.42 34.21
CA ALA A 324 -32.05 6.92 34.99
C ALA A 324 -31.84 6.58 36.49
N ALA A 325 -30.64 6.02 36.71
CA ALA A 325 -29.66 6.29 37.78
C ALA A 325 -29.72 5.54 39.14
N ALA A 326 -28.57 4.90 39.44
CA ALA A 326 -27.80 4.92 40.70
C ALA A 326 -27.61 3.59 41.47
N ASN A 327 -26.32 3.23 41.56
CA ASN A 327 -25.57 2.69 42.70
C ASN A 327 -25.48 1.18 43.04
N SER A 328 -24.27 0.90 43.57
CA SER A 328 -23.81 -0.21 44.43
C SER A 328 -23.82 -1.64 43.89
N SER A 329 -22.61 -2.09 43.54
CA SER A 329 -21.98 -3.32 44.03
C SER A 329 -22.88 -4.42 44.61
N GLU A 330 -22.93 -5.56 43.92
CA GLU A 330 -22.73 -6.85 44.55
C GLU A 330 -22.12 -7.84 43.53
N SER A 331 -21.31 -8.75 44.03
CA SER A 331 -20.67 -9.80 43.25
C SER A 331 -21.67 -10.93 42.99
N ASP A 332 -22.02 -11.18 41.73
CA ASP A 332 -22.81 -12.36 41.36
C ASP A 332 -22.14 -13.10 40.20
N ASP A 333 -21.64 -14.31 40.49
CA ASP A 333 -20.89 -15.19 39.61
C ASP A 333 -21.85 -15.94 38.66
N SER A 334 -22.57 -15.16 37.87
CA SER A 334 -23.51 -15.66 36.87
C SER A 334 -22.79 -15.88 35.54
N LYS A 335 -22.62 -17.16 35.17
CA LYS A 335 -22.18 -17.57 33.83
C LYS A 335 -23.16 -17.02 32.79
N LYS A 336 -22.84 -15.86 32.21
CA LYS A 336 -23.51 -15.39 30.99
C LYS A 336 -23.30 -16.43 29.90
N GLU A 337 -24.41 -16.95 29.38
CA GLU A 337 -24.40 -17.67 28.11
C GLU A 337 -24.02 -16.66 27.02
N THR A 338 -22.74 -16.67 26.63
CA THR A 338 -22.21 -15.93 25.47
C THR A 338 -22.96 -16.38 24.22
N THR A 339 -23.59 -15.44 23.51
CA THR A 339 -24.35 -15.76 22.31
C THR A 339 -23.42 -16.02 21.13
N GLU A 340 -23.90 -16.70 20.11
CA GLU A 340 -23.05 -17.14 19.01
C GLU A 340 -22.57 -15.99 18.10
N SER A 341 -23.22 -14.82 18.14
CA SER A 341 -22.67 -13.59 17.54
C SER A 341 -21.52 -13.02 18.36
N ASP A 342 -21.53 -13.22 19.68
CA ASP A 342 -20.49 -12.72 20.57
C ASP A 342 -19.17 -13.47 20.33
N THR A 343 -19.19 -14.79 20.08
CA THR A 343 -17.97 -15.57 19.87
C THR A 343 -17.23 -15.23 18.56
N VAL A 344 -17.96 -14.96 17.47
CA VAL A 344 -17.37 -14.46 16.20
C VAL A 344 -16.71 -13.11 16.42
N PHE A 345 -17.42 -12.24 17.15
CA PHE A 345 -16.98 -10.89 17.48
C PHE A 345 -15.75 -10.92 18.39
N GLU A 346 -15.73 -11.80 19.39
CA GLU A 346 -14.61 -11.99 20.33
C GLU A 346 -13.34 -12.51 19.66
N GLU A 347 -13.41 -13.39 18.65
CA GLU A 347 -12.21 -13.80 17.91
C GLU A 347 -11.72 -12.70 16.96
N PHE A 348 -12.60 -12.10 16.14
CA PHE A 348 -12.17 -11.11 15.15
C PHE A 348 -11.69 -9.80 15.78
N TYR A 349 -12.39 -9.33 16.82
CA TYR A 349 -12.07 -8.14 17.61
C TYR A 349 -11.32 -8.46 18.91
N SER A 350 -10.66 -9.63 19.00
CA SER A 350 -9.98 -10.05 20.22
C SER A 350 -8.97 -9.03 20.72
N ARG A 351 -8.93 -8.81 22.04
CA ARG A 351 -7.91 -8.00 22.72
C ARG A 351 -6.90 -8.83 23.50
N LYS A 352 -7.09 -10.15 23.56
CA LYS A 352 -6.19 -11.05 24.28
C LYS A 352 -4.82 -11.07 23.59
N HIS A 353 -3.78 -10.83 24.38
CA HIS A 353 -2.40 -11.02 23.94
C HIS A 353 -1.99 -12.49 24.08
N TYR A 354 -1.31 -13.00 23.06
CA TYR A 354 -0.68 -14.32 23.02
C TYR A 354 0.84 -14.12 22.87
N LYS A 355 1.63 -14.79 23.71
CA LYS A 355 3.08 -14.64 23.77
C LYS A 355 3.80 -15.35 22.61
N SER A 356 3.18 -16.37 22.04
CA SER A 356 3.69 -17.13 20.89
C SER A 356 2.56 -17.65 20.00
N VAL A 357 2.89 -18.05 18.77
CA VAL A 357 1.92 -18.72 17.89
C VAL A 357 1.54 -20.11 18.39
N THR A 358 2.39 -20.74 19.22
CA THR A 358 2.06 -21.97 19.94
C THR A 358 0.96 -21.74 21.00
N GLU A 359 1.01 -20.65 21.78
CA GLU A 359 -0.06 -20.29 22.72
C GLU A 359 -1.37 -19.92 22.00
N ALA A 360 -1.26 -19.35 20.79
CA ALA A 360 -2.42 -19.03 19.96
C ALA A 360 -3.20 -20.27 19.48
N LEU A 361 -2.58 -21.47 19.46
CA LEU A 361 -3.27 -22.70 19.10
C LEU A 361 -4.35 -23.08 20.12
N GLU A 362 -4.24 -22.66 21.39
CA GLU A 362 -5.26 -22.90 22.43
C GLU A 362 -6.64 -22.32 22.07
N MET A 363 -6.72 -21.41 21.09
CA MET A 363 -8.00 -20.87 20.58
C MET A 363 -8.81 -21.90 19.76
N PHE A 364 -8.16 -22.88 19.12
CA PHE A 364 -8.84 -23.78 18.17
C PHE A 364 -8.27 -25.21 18.07
N LYS A 365 -7.17 -25.54 18.77
CA LYS A 365 -6.46 -26.82 18.61
C LYS A 365 -7.34 -28.04 18.88
N ASP A 366 -8.34 -27.92 19.74
CA ASP A 366 -9.22 -29.01 20.18
C ASP A 366 -10.51 -29.11 19.35
N ASP A 367 -10.82 -28.10 18.53
CA ASP A 367 -12.05 -28.05 17.73
C ASP A 367 -12.11 -29.14 16.65
N PRO A 368 -13.31 -29.66 16.31
CA PRO A 368 -13.47 -30.61 15.21
C PRO A 368 -13.05 -29.99 13.87
N LEU A 369 -12.66 -30.84 12.92
CA LEU A 369 -12.40 -30.38 11.55
C LEU A 369 -13.73 -30.13 10.81
N GLU A 370 -13.78 -29.04 10.05
CA GLU A 370 -14.91 -28.68 9.18
C GLU A 370 -14.94 -29.51 7.87
N SER A 371 -13.85 -30.23 7.57
CA SER A 371 -13.77 -31.23 6.50
C SER A 371 -12.62 -32.21 6.73
N LYS A 372 -12.68 -33.38 6.08
CA LYS A 372 -11.54 -34.29 6.00
C LYS A 372 -10.37 -33.60 5.27
N PRO A 373 -9.12 -33.67 5.78
CA PRO A 373 -7.98 -32.99 5.14
C PRO A 373 -7.79 -33.41 3.67
N GLY A 374 -7.54 -32.44 2.81
CA GLY A 374 -7.45 -32.60 1.35
C GLY A 374 -8.80 -32.63 0.62
N PHE A 375 -9.94 -32.77 1.32
CA PHE A 375 -11.24 -32.95 0.66
C PHE A 375 -11.87 -31.64 0.18
N LYS A 376 -11.78 -30.54 0.96
CA LYS A 376 -12.48 -29.27 0.67
C LYS A 376 -11.59 -28.06 0.96
N PHE A 377 -11.63 -27.06 0.09
CA PHE A 377 -11.05 -25.74 0.33
C PHE A 377 -11.90 -24.97 1.36
N LEU A 378 -11.27 -24.54 2.44
CA LEU A 378 -11.88 -23.82 3.57
C LEU A 378 -10.91 -22.73 4.04
N TYR A 379 -11.06 -21.52 3.49
CA TYR A 379 -10.16 -20.41 3.78
C TYR A 379 -10.04 -20.13 5.29
N THR A 380 -8.85 -20.30 5.86
CA THR A 380 -8.64 -20.25 7.31
C THR A 380 -7.49 -19.31 7.71
N THR A 381 -7.74 -18.50 8.74
CA THR A 381 -6.68 -17.74 9.44
C THR A 381 -6.00 -18.63 10.48
N HIS A 382 -6.76 -19.45 11.20
CA HIS A 382 -6.24 -20.37 12.22
C HIS A 382 -5.36 -21.48 11.63
N GLY A 383 -5.63 -21.97 10.41
CA GLY A 383 -4.71 -22.85 9.70
C GLY A 383 -3.37 -22.17 9.38
N PHE A 384 -3.36 -20.85 9.18
CA PHE A 384 -2.13 -20.08 9.04
C PHE A 384 -1.46 -19.74 10.40
N THR A 385 -2.19 -19.71 11.50
CA THR A 385 -1.60 -19.75 12.85
C THR A 385 -0.94 -21.11 13.12
N LEU A 386 -1.58 -22.21 12.72
CA LEU A 386 -1.04 -23.56 12.88
C LEU A 386 0.23 -23.79 12.05
N ILE A 387 0.25 -23.39 10.76
CA ILE A 387 1.48 -23.46 9.97
C ILE A 387 2.59 -22.58 10.57
N SER A 388 2.26 -21.42 11.15
CA SER A 388 3.26 -20.57 11.81
C SER A 388 3.99 -21.33 12.92
N ALA A 389 3.27 -22.09 13.76
CA ALA A 389 3.86 -22.95 14.79
C ALA A 389 4.64 -24.16 14.21
N VAL A 390 4.23 -24.69 13.06
CA VAL A 390 5.01 -25.73 12.33
C VAL A 390 6.34 -25.15 11.86
N LEU A 391 6.34 -23.91 11.34
CA LEU A 391 7.55 -23.21 10.88
C LEU A 391 8.51 -22.92 12.05
N GLU A 392 8.00 -22.56 13.25
CA GLU A 392 8.85 -22.42 14.44
C GLU A 392 9.66 -23.69 14.72
N LYS A 393 8.97 -24.85 14.72
CA LYS A 393 9.56 -26.14 15.04
C LYS A 393 10.41 -26.72 13.92
N ALA A 394 10.11 -26.40 12.67
CA ALA A 394 10.96 -26.75 11.53
C ALA A 394 12.27 -25.94 11.50
N ALA A 395 12.26 -24.69 11.97
CA ALA A 395 13.44 -23.83 11.96
C ALA A 395 14.28 -23.85 13.25
N ASP A 396 13.71 -24.34 14.35
CA ASP A 396 14.22 -24.17 15.73
C ASP A 396 14.41 -22.69 16.13
N GLN A 397 13.42 -21.86 15.74
CA GLN A 397 13.42 -20.40 15.93
C GLN A 397 11.99 -19.90 16.19
N ASP A 398 11.82 -18.80 16.91
CA ASP A 398 10.50 -18.19 17.10
C ASP A 398 9.95 -17.56 15.80
N PHE A 399 8.63 -17.58 15.64
CA PHE A 399 7.99 -17.10 14.41
C PHE A 399 8.20 -15.60 14.16
N PRO A 400 8.15 -14.71 15.18
CA PRO A 400 8.57 -13.32 15.02
C PRO A 400 10.02 -13.16 14.56
N GLY A 401 10.94 -13.98 15.06
CA GLY A 401 12.32 -14.07 14.59
C GLY A 401 12.41 -14.40 13.09
N LEU A 402 11.75 -15.48 12.65
CA LEU A 402 11.72 -15.90 11.25
C LEU A 402 11.22 -14.81 10.29
N LEU A 403 10.17 -14.08 10.70
CA LEU A 403 9.63 -12.96 9.95
C LEU A 403 10.61 -11.78 9.89
N LYS A 404 11.20 -11.38 11.03
CA LYS A 404 12.20 -10.30 11.09
C LYS A 404 13.44 -10.62 10.24
N ASP A 405 13.87 -11.87 10.22
CA ASP A 405 15.00 -12.32 9.40
C ASP A 405 14.68 -12.31 7.91
N LEU A 406 13.45 -12.65 7.53
CA LEU A 406 12.98 -12.44 6.17
C LEU A 406 12.98 -10.94 5.82
N PHE A 407 12.31 -10.11 6.62
CA PHE A 407 12.18 -8.67 6.35
C PHE A 407 13.54 -7.98 6.18
N ARG A 408 14.45 -8.24 7.12
CA ARG A 408 15.84 -7.73 7.09
C ARG A 408 16.60 -8.22 5.85
N LYS A 409 16.43 -9.48 5.43
CA LYS A 409 17.10 -10.04 4.24
C LYS A 409 16.63 -9.41 2.93
N ILE A 410 15.39 -8.94 2.84
CA ILE A 410 14.81 -8.33 1.62
C ILE A 410 14.54 -6.82 1.74
N GLY A 411 15.05 -6.18 2.79
CA GLY A 411 14.95 -4.73 2.99
C GLY A 411 13.55 -4.20 3.30
N MET A 412 12.65 -5.02 3.86
CA MET A 412 11.32 -4.60 4.34
C MET A 412 11.44 -3.91 5.72
N ASN A 413 12.06 -2.74 5.73
CA ASN A 413 12.45 -2.01 6.95
C ASN A 413 11.28 -1.31 7.69
N HIS A 414 10.10 -1.28 7.07
CA HIS A 414 8.85 -0.71 7.59
C HIS A 414 7.74 -1.76 7.71
N THR A 415 8.10 -3.05 7.74
CA THR A 415 7.18 -4.17 7.97
C THR A 415 7.35 -4.75 9.36
N TYR A 416 6.24 -4.89 10.07
CA TYR A 416 6.22 -5.24 11.48
C TYR A 416 5.09 -6.21 11.80
N LEU A 417 5.25 -6.94 12.90
CA LEU A 417 4.14 -7.63 13.56
C LEU A 417 3.23 -6.59 14.22
N ASP A 418 1.92 -6.73 14.09
CA ASP A 418 0.96 -5.77 14.66
C ASP A 418 0.86 -5.95 16.18
N PHE A 419 1.61 -5.11 16.89
CA PHE A 419 1.53 -4.87 18.33
C PHE A 419 0.95 -3.47 18.58
N ASN A 420 0.19 -3.31 19.67
CA ASN A 420 -0.40 -2.01 20.04
C ASN A 420 0.50 -1.16 20.93
N GLN A 421 1.48 -1.76 21.63
CA GLN A 421 2.36 -1.08 22.57
C GLN A 421 3.54 -0.32 21.92
N PRO A 422 4.24 -0.87 20.91
CA PRO A 422 5.36 -0.16 20.28
C PRO A 422 4.86 1.03 19.45
N ILE A 423 5.57 2.15 19.55
CA ILE A 423 5.38 3.28 18.61
C ILE A 423 5.85 2.83 17.24
N MET A 424 4.99 3.00 16.23
CA MET A 424 5.29 2.67 14.84
C MET A 424 5.18 3.92 13.97
N PRO A 425 6.29 4.39 13.37
CA PRO A 425 6.27 5.52 12.45
C PRO A 425 5.25 5.31 11.32
N HIS A 426 4.58 6.40 10.94
CA HIS A 426 3.58 6.43 9.85
C HIS A 426 2.40 5.45 9.98
N ARG A 427 2.15 4.85 11.17
CA ARG A 427 0.97 4.01 11.43
C ARG A 427 -0.31 4.85 11.31
N THR A 428 -1.20 4.44 10.41
CA THR A 428 -2.52 5.06 10.19
C THR A 428 -3.50 4.80 11.34
N LYS A 429 -4.53 5.64 11.47
CA LYS A 429 -5.77 5.33 12.20
C LYS A 429 -6.65 4.40 11.37
N TYR A 430 -7.49 3.60 12.02
CA TYR A 430 -8.31 2.58 11.38
C TYR A 430 -9.79 2.87 11.59
N TYR A 431 -10.61 2.76 10.54
CA TYR A 431 -12.03 3.14 10.58
C TYR A 431 -12.97 2.02 10.11
N TYR A 432 -14.22 2.10 10.55
CA TYR A 432 -15.33 1.31 10.01
C TYR A 432 -16.54 2.21 9.74
N ARG A 433 -17.50 1.71 8.95
CA ARG A 433 -18.80 2.38 8.77
C ARG A 433 -19.90 1.66 9.54
N ASP A 434 -20.82 2.42 10.11
CA ASP A 434 -22.07 1.87 10.61
C ASP A 434 -23.12 1.70 9.50
N SER A 435 -24.27 1.12 9.84
CA SER A 435 -25.40 0.92 8.92
C SER A 435 -26.07 2.21 8.41
N LYS A 436 -25.59 3.39 8.83
CA LYS A 436 -25.99 4.72 8.34
C LYS A 436 -24.85 5.40 7.57
N HIS A 437 -23.84 4.64 7.15
CA HIS A 437 -22.63 5.09 6.45
C HIS A 437 -21.80 6.14 7.20
N ARG A 438 -21.97 6.26 8.53
CA ARG A 438 -21.16 7.18 9.34
C ARG A 438 -19.82 6.54 9.64
N LEU A 439 -18.75 7.33 9.52
CA LEU A 439 -17.38 6.89 9.80
C LEU A 439 -17.13 6.88 11.32
N HIS A 440 -16.51 5.81 11.82
CA HIS A 440 -16.17 5.65 13.24
C HIS A 440 -14.75 5.08 13.40
N ASN A 441 -14.05 5.47 14.47
CA ASN A 441 -12.81 4.82 14.89
C ASN A 441 -13.04 3.35 15.19
N CYS A 442 -12.19 2.47 14.66
CA CYS A 442 -12.21 1.06 15.04
C CYS A 442 -11.82 0.84 16.50
N PRO A 443 -12.39 -0.16 17.18
CA PRO A 443 -11.93 -0.58 18.49
C PRO A 443 -10.49 -1.10 18.43
N GLU A 444 -9.77 -0.95 19.54
CA GLU A 444 -8.48 -1.61 19.71
C GLU A 444 -8.65 -3.14 19.71
N VAL A 445 -7.74 -3.82 19.00
CA VAL A 445 -7.67 -5.28 18.85
C VAL A 445 -6.21 -5.74 18.89
N ASN A 446 -5.97 -6.98 19.29
CA ASN A 446 -4.65 -7.58 19.40
C ASN A 446 -4.51 -8.74 18.41
N ASN A 447 -3.64 -8.57 17.41
CA ASN A 447 -3.49 -9.52 16.31
C ASN A 447 -2.44 -10.61 16.55
N SER A 448 -1.92 -10.74 17.79
CA SER A 448 -0.85 -11.69 18.12
C SER A 448 -1.19 -13.16 17.87
N TYR A 449 -2.47 -13.54 17.96
CA TYR A 449 -2.89 -14.91 17.65
C TYR A 449 -2.82 -15.27 16.15
N LYS A 450 -2.64 -14.29 15.26
CA LYS A 450 -2.75 -14.48 13.80
C LYS A 450 -1.65 -13.80 12.99
N TRP A 451 -0.45 -13.60 13.52
CA TRP A 451 0.64 -12.93 12.78
C TRP A 451 0.84 -13.48 11.36
N GLY A 452 1.02 -14.79 11.17
CA GLY A 452 1.17 -15.38 9.84
C GLY A 452 -0.11 -15.44 9.00
N GLY A 453 -1.28 -15.34 9.64
CA GLY A 453 -2.58 -15.38 8.99
C GLY A 453 -3.15 -14.02 8.60
N GLY A 454 -2.80 -12.94 9.31
CA GLY A 454 -3.48 -11.66 9.17
C GLY A 454 -2.98 -10.52 10.08
N GLY A 455 -1.84 -10.68 10.75
CA GLY A 455 -1.42 -9.82 11.86
C GLY A 455 -0.20 -8.96 11.59
N LEU A 456 0.10 -8.62 10.34
CA LEU A 456 1.22 -7.74 9.98
C LEU A 456 0.76 -6.34 9.59
N VAL A 457 1.67 -5.37 9.75
CA VAL A 457 1.57 -3.99 9.28
C VAL A 457 2.76 -3.70 8.36
N SER A 458 2.53 -2.96 7.27
CA SER A 458 3.55 -2.58 6.28
C SER A 458 3.15 -1.31 5.55
N CYS A 459 4.07 -0.73 4.77
CA CYS A 459 3.78 0.24 3.72
C CYS A 459 3.86 -0.40 2.31
N VAL A 460 3.38 0.31 1.28
CA VAL A 460 3.39 -0.16 -0.12
C VAL A 460 4.81 -0.36 -0.66
N THR A 461 5.76 0.50 -0.29
CA THR A 461 7.18 0.38 -0.68
C THR A 461 7.76 -1.00 -0.33
N ASP A 462 7.44 -1.53 0.84
CA ASP A 462 7.97 -2.81 1.30
C ASP A 462 7.23 -4.01 0.70
N LEU A 463 5.91 -3.90 0.51
CA LEU A 463 5.14 -4.93 -0.21
C LEU A 463 5.59 -5.08 -1.66
N LEU A 464 6.00 -3.99 -2.32
CA LEU A 464 6.58 -4.06 -3.66
C LEU A 464 7.95 -4.74 -3.67
N LYS A 465 8.83 -4.49 -2.69
CA LYS A 465 10.11 -5.24 -2.55
C LYS A 465 9.85 -6.74 -2.40
N PHE A 466 8.88 -7.12 -1.56
CA PHE A 466 8.47 -8.52 -1.42
C PHE A 466 7.98 -9.10 -2.74
N ALA A 467 7.09 -8.38 -3.45
CA ALA A 467 6.61 -8.79 -4.76
C ALA A 467 7.75 -8.95 -5.80
N HIS A 468 8.74 -8.05 -5.83
CA HIS A 468 9.91 -8.15 -6.71
C HIS A 468 10.72 -9.41 -6.43
N VAL A 469 10.98 -9.72 -5.17
CA VAL A 469 11.77 -10.90 -4.79
C VAL A 469 11.03 -12.20 -5.13
N ILE A 470 9.71 -12.25 -4.98
CA ILE A 470 8.89 -13.40 -5.38
C ILE A 470 8.83 -13.53 -6.91
N LEU A 471 8.57 -12.43 -7.64
CA LEU A 471 8.56 -12.42 -9.11
C LEU A 471 9.93 -12.83 -9.69
N TYR A 472 11.02 -12.33 -9.11
CA TYR A 472 12.37 -12.72 -9.48
C TYR A 472 12.61 -14.21 -9.20
N SER A 473 12.19 -14.72 -8.05
CA SER A 473 12.35 -16.14 -7.70
C SER A 473 11.54 -17.08 -8.61
N TYR A 474 10.45 -16.59 -9.22
CA TYR A 474 9.67 -17.33 -10.20
C TYR A 474 10.31 -17.34 -11.61
N GLN A 475 10.99 -16.24 -11.99
CA GLN A 475 11.56 -16.04 -13.32
C GLN A 475 13.04 -16.45 -13.44
N ALA A 476 13.81 -16.35 -12.35
CA ALA A 476 15.23 -16.67 -12.35
C ALA A 476 15.50 -18.15 -12.62
N ASP A 477 16.51 -18.42 -13.45
CA ASP A 477 17.06 -19.74 -13.72
C ASP A 477 18.57 -19.82 -13.40
N ASN A 478 19.20 -20.91 -13.81
CA ASN A 478 20.63 -21.17 -13.58
C ASN A 478 21.59 -20.20 -14.30
N SER A 479 21.11 -19.38 -15.24
CA SER A 479 21.90 -18.38 -15.96
C SER A 479 21.79 -16.97 -15.36
N SER A 480 20.82 -16.73 -14.48
CA SER A 480 20.56 -15.41 -13.88
C SER A 480 21.76 -14.87 -13.09
N LEU A 481 22.04 -13.57 -13.28
CA LEU A 481 23.16 -12.86 -12.63
C LEU A 481 23.18 -12.93 -11.08
N HIS A 482 22.02 -13.10 -10.43
CA HIS A 482 21.89 -13.15 -8.97
C HIS A 482 21.13 -14.40 -8.53
N LYS A 483 21.55 -15.01 -7.41
CA LYS A 483 20.82 -16.16 -6.85
C LYS A 483 19.45 -15.69 -6.32
N PRO A 484 18.31 -16.28 -6.73
CA PRO A 484 17.01 -15.92 -6.22
C PRO A 484 16.85 -16.28 -4.73
N LEU A 485 15.89 -15.65 -4.04
CA LEU A 485 15.60 -15.96 -2.64
C LEU A 485 15.05 -17.39 -2.48
N ILE A 486 14.14 -17.77 -3.39
CA ILE A 486 13.59 -19.13 -3.51
C ILE A 486 14.07 -19.71 -4.84
N GLU A 487 14.60 -20.93 -4.83
CA GLU A 487 14.98 -21.62 -6.06
C GLU A 487 13.75 -21.93 -6.92
N LYS A 488 13.85 -21.71 -8.23
CA LYS A 488 12.72 -21.82 -9.17
C LYS A 488 11.90 -23.10 -9.01
N LYS A 489 12.55 -24.26 -8.83
CA LYS A 489 11.87 -25.55 -8.58
C LYS A 489 10.93 -25.52 -7.37
N VAL A 490 11.32 -24.83 -6.28
CA VAL A 490 10.49 -24.66 -5.09
C VAL A 490 9.40 -23.63 -5.36
N MET A 491 9.72 -22.55 -6.07
CA MET A 491 8.76 -21.49 -6.41
C MET A 491 7.65 -22.01 -7.34
N ASP A 492 7.99 -22.82 -8.35
CA ASP A 492 7.05 -23.48 -9.25
C ASP A 492 6.08 -24.40 -8.46
N GLU A 493 6.56 -25.13 -7.45
CA GLU A 493 5.71 -25.98 -6.60
C GLU A 493 4.82 -25.16 -5.65
N PHE A 494 5.29 -24.00 -5.19
CA PHE A 494 4.51 -23.07 -4.36
C PHE A 494 3.45 -22.29 -5.15
N TRP A 495 3.70 -21.99 -6.43
CA TRP A 495 2.77 -21.28 -7.32
C TRP A 495 1.90 -22.21 -8.19
N LYS A 496 2.15 -23.52 -8.17
CA LYS A 496 1.24 -24.55 -8.66
C LYS A 496 -0.08 -24.55 -7.88
N PHE A 497 -1.16 -24.95 -8.54
CA PHE A 497 -2.49 -25.07 -7.92
C PHE A 497 -2.61 -26.35 -7.09
N HIS A 498 -3.19 -26.22 -5.90
CA HIS A 498 -3.41 -27.35 -4.99
C HIS A 498 -4.90 -27.53 -4.61
N THR A 499 -5.80 -26.79 -5.27
CA THR A 499 -7.26 -26.86 -5.08
C THR A 499 -7.95 -27.69 -6.16
N VAL A 500 -8.79 -28.64 -5.75
CA VAL A 500 -9.43 -29.65 -6.63
C VAL A 500 -10.71 -29.16 -7.33
N TYR A 501 -11.22 -27.98 -6.96
CA TYR A 501 -12.54 -27.49 -7.42
C TYR A 501 -12.45 -26.42 -8.50
N LYS A 502 -13.43 -26.43 -9.43
CA LYS A 502 -13.70 -25.37 -10.42
C LYS A 502 -14.26 -24.12 -9.74
N LEU A 503 -13.42 -23.39 -9.02
CA LEU A 503 -13.67 -22.01 -8.63
C LEU A 503 -12.95 -21.08 -9.64
N PRO A 504 -13.49 -19.91 -10.00
CA PRO A 504 -12.87 -18.94 -10.93
C PRO A 504 -11.63 -18.23 -10.36
N THR A 505 -11.04 -18.79 -9.30
CA THR A 505 -9.80 -18.35 -8.68
C THR A 505 -9.20 -19.58 -8.01
N LYS A 506 -8.01 -19.97 -8.45
CA LYS A 506 -7.27 -21.13 -7.93
C LYS A 506 -6.43 -20.68 -6.74
N TYR A 507 -6.20 -21.58 -5.78
CA TYR A 507 -5.34 -21.28 -4.63
C TYR A 507 -4.05 -22.11 -4.68
N CYS A 508 -2.93 -21.39 -4.66
CA CYS A 508 -1.57 -21.90 -4.60
C CYS A 508 -1.12 -22.02 -3.12
N LEU A 509 0.17 -22.23 -2.83
CA LEU A 509 0.65 -22.20 -1.45
C LEU A 509 0.77 -20.74 -0.98
N GLY A 510 -0.26 -20.25 -0.29
CA GLY A 510 -0.33 -18.90 0.26
C GLY A 510 -0.70 -17.78 -0.73
N TRP A 511 -1.01 -18.08 -1.99
CA TRP A 511 -1.37 -17.09 -3.02
C TRP A 511 -2.68 -17.48 -3.73
N MET A 512 -3.44 -16.48 -4.16
CA MET A 512 -4.52 -16.66 -5.13
C MET A 512 -3.94 -16.49 -6.54
N ASN A 513 -4.48 -17.22 -7.52
CA ASN A 513 -4.16 -17.06 -8.93
C ASN A 513 -5.43 -17.04 -9.77
N VAL A 514 -5.42 -16.20 -10.80
CA VAL A 514 -6.44 -16.18 -11.85
C VAL A 514 -5.73 -16.48 -13.18
N GLU A 515 -6.16 -17.57 -13.81
CA GLU A 515 -5.85 -17.86 -15.21
C GLU A 515 -6.77 -17.04 -16.11
N GLU A 516 -6.26 -16.69 -17.29
CA GLU A 516 -6.93 -15.74 -18.17
C GLU A 516 -8.18 -16.30 -18.86
N GLU A 517 -8.21 -17.61 -19.15
CA GLU A 517 -9.35 -18.29 -19.78
C GLU A 517 -10.65 -18.18 -18.97
N GLU A 518 -10.57 -17.88 -17.67
CA GLU A 518 -11.74 -17.77 -16.77
C GLU A 518 -12.24 -16.33 -16.58
N PHE A 519 -11.47 -15.29 -16.96
CA PHE A 519 -11.78 -13.89 -16.62
C PHE A 519 -12.37 -13.06 -17.78
N LEU A 520 -11.99 -13.34 -19.04
CA LEU A 520 -12.44 -12.58 -20.20
C LEU A 520 -12.85 -13.52 -21.35
N GLY A 521 -14.13 -13.46 -21.76
CA GLY A 521 -14.65 -14.19 -22.91
C GLY A 521 -14.22 -13.59 -24.26
N GLY A 522 -12.92 -13.41 -24.48
CA GLY A 522 -12.36 -12.73 -25.65
C GLY A 522 -10.92 -13.15 -25.96
N VAL A 523 -10.61 -13.28 -27.26
CA VAL A 523 -9.36 -13.87 -27.76
C VAL A 523 -8.22 -12.85 -27.77
N ASP A 524 -7.30 -12.92 -26.82
CA ASP A 524 -5.95 -12.32 -26.90
C ASP A 524 -4.92 -13.28 -26.28
N SER A 525 -4.10 -13.91 -27.12
CA SER A 525 -3.21 -15.01 -26.72
C SER A 525 -1.89 -14.57 -26.06
N ASN A 526 -1.65 -13.25 -25.95
CA ASN A 526 -0.36 -12.68 -25.56
C ASN A 526 -0.23 -12.29 -24.08
N ARG A 527 -1.32 -12.39 -23.32
CA ARG A 527 -1.39 -11.95 -21.93
C ARG A 527 -1.03 -13.10 -20.96
N THR A 528 -0.86 -12.73 -19.70
CA THR A 528 -0.51 -13.60 -18.56
C THR A 528 -1.55 -13.44 -17.46
N GLY A 529 -1.86 -14.57 -16.82
CA GLY A 529 -2.56 -14.60 -15.53
C GLY A 529 -1.73 -13.93 -14.43
N PHE A 530 -2.39 -13.60 -13.32
CA PHE A 530 -1.78 -12.86 -12.21
C PHE A 530 -1.91 -13.63 -10.90
N TRP A 531 -0.95 -13.39 -10.00
CA TRP A 531 -0.99 -13.85 -8.62
C TRP A 531 -1.33 -12.68 -7.73
N TYR A 532 -2.18 -12.88 -6.74
CA TYR A 532 -2.57 -11.83 -5.81
C TYR A 532 -2.93 -12.39 -4.45
N HIS A 533 -3.07 -11.49 -3.47
CA HIS A 533 -3.77 -11.80 -2.25
C HIS A 533 -4.45 -10.53 -1.70
N THR A 534 -5.74 -10.60 -1.41
CA THR A 534 -6.50 -9.54 -0.73
C THR A 534 -6.46 -9.73 0.78
N GLY A 535 -6.68 -8.66 1.54
CA GLY A 535 -6.67 -8.69 3.00
C GLY A 535 -7.78 -7.83 3.57
N ALA A 536 -8.49 -8.36 4.56
CA ALA A 536 -9.42 -7.62 5.40
C ALA A 536 -9.04 -7.84 6.88
N ALA A 537 -8.92 -6.75 7.62
CA ALA A 537 -8.70 -6.74 9.07
C ALA A 537 -9.57 -5.63 9.69
N VAL A 538 -9.60 -5.58 11.02
CA VAL A 538 -10.32 -4.54 11.75
C VAL A 538 -9.83 -3.16 11.34
N GLY A 539 -10.72 -2.44 10.65
CA GLY A 539 -10.51 -1.14 10.03
C GLY A 539 -9.42 -1.05 8.96
N ALA A 540 -9.14 -2.13 8.22
CA ALA A 540 -8.22 -2.06 7.09
C ALA A 540 -8.55 -3.06 5.97
N ALA A 541 -8.30 -2.64 4.74
CA ALA A 541 -8.35 -3.48 3.54
C ALA A 541 -7.06 -3.31 2.74
N SER A 542 -6.68 -4.33 1.98
CA SER A 542 -5.41 -4.34 1.24
C SER A 542 -5.41 -5.33 0.09
N VAL A 543 -4.59 -5.09 -0.92
CA VAL A 543 -4.27 -6.08 -1.96
C VAL A 543 -2.81 -5.93 -2.40
N LEU A 544 -2.18 -7.08 -2.65
CA LEU A 544 -0.90 -7.18 -3.35
C LEU A 544 -1.12 -8.03 -4.60
N LEU A 545 -0.73 -7.53 -5.76
CA LEU A 545 -0.89 -8.17 -7.07
C LEU A 545 0.46 -8.21 -7.80
N ILE A 546 0.74 -9.34 -8.44
CA ILE A 546 1.92 -9.61 -9.26
C ILE A 546 1.45 -10.14 -10.62
N ARG A 547 1.77 -9.41 -11.68
CA ARG A 547 1.50 -9.78 -13.08
C ARG A 547 2.84 -9.95 -13.82
N PRO A 548 3.37 -11.17 -13.95
CA PRO A 548 4.59 -11.43 -14.72
C PRO A 548 4.41 -11.08 -16.21
N ASP A 549 5.42 -10.53 -16.86
CA ASP A 549 5.40 -10.37 -18.33
C ASP A 549 5.77 -11.71 -19.03
N ARG A 550 5.12 -11.99 -20.17
CA ARG A 550 5.36 -13.15 -21.04
C ARG A 550 6.42 -12.90 -22.12
N LYS A 551 6.67 -11.64 -22.48
CA LYS A 551 7.50 -11.27 -23.64
C LYS A 551 9.00 -11.21 -23.33
N HIS A 552 9.36 -11.00 -22.07
CA HIS A 552 10.74 -10.90 -21.62
C HIS A 552 11.21 -12.13 -20.83
N ASN A 553 11.43 -13.23 -21.56
CA ASN A 553 12.10 -14.45 -21.09
C ASN A 553 13.64 -14.30 -21.03
N ASN A 554 14.19 -13.09 -20.85
CA ASN A 554 15.62 -12.92 -20.60
C ASN A 554 15.87 -12.94 -19.07
N PRO A 555 16.57 -13.96 -18.52
CA PRO A 555 16.88 -14.03 -17.09
C PRO A 555 17.69 -12.82 -16.61
N ASP A 556 18.50 -12.21 -17.48
CA ASP A 556 19.31 -11.02 -17.18
C ASP A 556 18.48 -9.73 -17.03
N SER A 557 17.21 -9.71 -17.50
CA SER A 557 16.31 -8.56 -17.32
C SER A 557 15.28 -8.76 -16.22
N ALA A 558 15.28 -9.92 -15.55
CA ALA A 558 14.33 -10.23 -14.49
C ALA A 558 14.57 -9.35 -13.23
N PRO A 559 13.53 -9.01 -12.45
CA PRO A 559 12.14 -9.43 -12.63
C PRO A 559 11.40 -8.58 -13.69
N ASN A 560 10.65 -9.22 -14.59
CA ASN A 560 9.85 -8.58 -15.64
C ASN A 560 8.35 -8.71 -15.34
N GLY A 561 7.60 -7.61 -15.36
CA GLY A 561 6.17 -7.57 -15.05
C GLY A 561 5.76 -6.36 -14.21
N VAL A 562 4.46 -6.28 -13.91
CA VAL A 562 3.85 -5.21 -13.11
C VAL A 562 3.45 -5.75 -11.74
N CYS A 563 3.85 -5.06 -10.67
CA CYS A 563 3.34 -5.34 -9.31
C CYS A 563 2.64 -4.10 -8.75
N VAL A 564 1.48 -4.32 -8.12
CA VAL A 564 0.62 -3.29 -7.54
C VAL A 564 0.36 -3.62 -6.08
N ALA A 565 0.54 -2.64 -5.19
CA ALA A 565 0.19 -2.73 -3.78
C ALA A 565 -0.78 -1.59 -3.42
N ILE A 566 -1.91 -1.92 -2.79
CA ILE A 566 -2.90 -0.95 -2.31
C ILE A 566 -3.19 -1.25 -0.84
N LEU A 567 -3.12 -0.23 0.00
CA LEU A 567 -3.43 -0.27 1.43
C LEU A 567 -4.50 0.77 1.76
N ILE A 568 -5.53 0.39 2.49
CA ILE A 568 -6.68 1.23 2.82
C ILE A 568 -6.99 1.13 4.32
N ASN A 569 -7.31 2.26 4.96
CA ASN A 569 -7.59 2.34 6.39
C ASN A 569 -9.08 2.19 6.77
N ILE A 570 -9.83 1.44 5.97
CA ILE A 570 -11.20 1.02 6.26
C ILE A 570 -11.43 -0.43 5.81
N GLN A 571 -12.23 -1.18 6.58
CA GLN A 571 -12.42 -2.63 6.39
C GLN A 571 -13.42 -2.99 5.28
N ASP A 572 -14.43 -2.15 5.03
CA ASP A 572 -15.60 -2.48 4.20
C ASP A 572 -15.37 -2.18 2.69
N CYS A 573 -14.26 -2.65 2.10
CA CYS A 573 -13.95 -2.46 0.67
C CYS A 573 -13.00 -3.53 0.05
N ALA A 574 -12.92 -4.71 0.68
CA ALA A 574 -11.93 -5.74 0.32
C ALA A 574 -12.25 -6.54 -0.96
N ALA A 575 -13.47 -6.41 -1.52
CA ALA A 575 -13.82 -7.05 -2.79
C ALA A 575 -13.43 -6.14 -3.97
N GLU A 576 -13.84 -4.87 -3.86
CA GLU A 576 -13.71 -3.82 -4.86
C GLU A 576 -12.26 -3.42 -5.12
N ILE A 577 -11.41 -3.46 -4.07
CA ILE A 577 -9.98 -3.11 -4.17
C ILE A 577 -9.21 -3.96 -5.20
N THR A 578 -9.67 -5.20 -5.46
CA THR A 578 -9.06 -6.09 -6.46
C THR A 578 -9.23 -5.53 -7.88
N GLN A 579 -10.39 -4.96 -8.17
CA GLN A 579 -10.68 -4.38 -9.49
C GLN A 579 -9.83 -3.14 -9.75
N LEU A 580 -9.63 -2.30 -8.72
CA LEU A 580 -8.71 -1.16 -8.81
C LEU A 580 -7.26 -1.63 -9.06
N ALA A 581 -6.79 -2.65 -8.33
CA ALA A 581 -5.44 -3.18 -8.55
C ALA A 581 -5.25 -3.78 -9.96
N LEU A 582 -6.31 -4.36 -10.54
CA LEU A 582 -6.30 -4.83 -11.92
C LEU A 582 -6.27 -3.68 -12.93
N GLU A 583 -7.15 -2.68 -12.80
CA GLU A 583 -7.19 -1.47 -13.65
C GLU A 583 -5.81 -0.76 -13.63
N LEU A 584 -5.20 -0.59 -12.46
CA LEU A 584 -3.84 -0.08 -12.33
C LEU A 584 -2.80 -0.99 -13.00
N SER A 585 -2.88 -2.31 -12.83
CA SER A 585 -1.95 -3.24 -13.49
C SER A 585 -2.00 -3.14 -15.01
N GLU A 586 -3.18 -2.90 -15.59
CA GLU A 586 -3.39 -2.75 -17.02
C GLU A 586 -2.87 -1.40 -17.53
N ILE A 587 -3.22 -0.29 -16.86
CA ILE A 587 -2.72 1.07 -17.17
C ILE A 587 -1.17 1.09 -17.24
N PHE A 588 -0.50 0.38 -16.34
CA PHE A 588 0.96 0.31 -16.26
C PHE A 588 1.58 -0.87 -17.03
N SER A 589 0.79 -1.70 -17.71
CA SER A 589 1.27 -2.73 -18.67
C SER A 589 1.38 -2.21 -20.11
N GLU A 590 0.85 -1.01 -20.39
CA GLU A 590 0.96 -0.28 -21.66
C GLU A 590 2.35 0.40 -21.88
#